data_AF-A0A4D9DYJ1-F1
#
_entry.id   AF-A0A4D9DYJ1-F1
#
_cell.length_a   1.000
_cell.length_b   1.000
_cell.length_c   1.000
_cell.angle_alpha   90.00
_cell.angle_beta   90.00
_cell.angle_gamma   90.00
#
_symmetry.space_group_name_H-M   'P 1'
#
loop_
_entity.id
_entity.type
_entity.pdbx_description
1 polymer ?
#
loop_
_entity_poly.entity_id
_entity_poly.type
_entity_poly.pdbx_seq_one_letter_code
_entity_poly.pdbx_strand_id
1 'polypeptide(L)'
;MVLTISFSDLLRSLHCFKGWPINLLEDNPGKCIVCHYRRGTVILRNSNVTEWIYIVKEGSCSVLKIFKDDSCLSNRAPTNRIMQAEAGTYKSLLTSRTETPVIIAIDTLLQGSVFGLLDFLFEDQPNLCVVSNGVECLKISKKLYLHHVSKDLLQRLRKKERSYPSEAELKEQLQQEIQWQIFRKAALKSTVQQIELKRKLLQHSYMSKGLYRWGKN
;
A
#
# COMPACT_ATOMS: atom_id res chain seq x y z
N MET A 1 -0.22 35.28 8.25
CA MET A 1 0.77 34.17 8.31
C MET A 1 1.85 34.56 7.33
N VAL A 2 3.06 34.91 7.80
CA VAL A 2 4.15 35.28 6.87
C VAL A 2 4.64 33.98 6.24
N LEU A 3 4.56 33.87 4.91
CA LEU A 3 5.12 32.73 4.20
C LEU A 3 6.64 32.79 4.38
N THR A 4 7.23 31.76 4.99
CA THR A 4 8.69 31.66 5.04
C THR A 4 9.23 31.46 3.63
N ILE A 5 10.47 31.88 3.36
CA ILE A 5 11.13 31.71 2.06
C ILE A 5 11.05 30.24 1.60
N SER A 6 11.35 29.32 2.52
CA SER A 6 11.24 27.87 2.31
C SER A 6 9.83 27.40 1.89
N PHE A 7 8.77 28.04 2.40
CA PHE A 7 7.40 27.68 2.04
C PHE A 7 7.07 28.10 0.60
N SER A 8 7.41 29.33 0.21
CA SER A 8 7.16 29.82 -1.15
C SER A 8 7.94 29.00 -2.18
N ASP A 9 9.20 28.69 -1.87
CA ASP A 9 10.08 27.90 -2.74
C ASP A 9 9.57 26.48 -2.95
N LEU A 10 9.13 25.82 -1.86
CA LEU A 10 8.51 24.49 -1.95
C LEU A 10 7.29 24.53 -2.87
N LEU A 11 6.34 25.44 -2.67
CA LEU A 11 5.15 25.52 -3.53
C LEU A 11 5.49 25.82 -4.98
N ARG A 12 6.44 26.73 -5.25
CA ARG A 12 6.87 27.06 -6.62
C ARG A 12 7.52 25.87 -7.34
N SER A 13 8.16 24.97 -6.59
CA SER A 13 8.78 23.75 -7.13
C SER A 13 7.74 22.71 -7.60
N LEU A 14 6.53 22.75 -7.07
CA LEU A 14 5.51 21.73 -7.33
C LEU A 14 4.80 21.97 -8.67
N HIS A 15 4.68 20.91 -9.47
CA HIS A 15 4.02 20.98 -10.78
C HIS A 15 2.55 21.40 -10.70
N CYS A 16 1.87 21.04 -9.60
CA CYS A 16 0.49 21.44 -9.33
C CYS A 16 0.33 22.90 -8.95
N PHE A 17 1.37 23.60 -8.51
CA PHE A 17 1.29 25.03 -8.20
C PHE A 17 1.98 25.91 -9.26
N LYS A 18 2.54 25.32 -10.32
CA LYS A 18 3.21 26.08 -11.39
C LYS A 18 2.22 26.96 -12.16
N GLY A 19 2.32 28.27 -11.93
CA GLY A 19 1.42 29.28 -12.50
C GLY A 19 0.15 29.51 -11.67
N TRP A 20 0.04 28.89 -10.50
CA TRP A 20 -1.00 29.18 -9.52
C TRP A 20 -0.58 30.39 -8.66
N PRO A 21 -1.48 31.33 -8.33
CA PRO A 21 -1.12 32.55 -7.59
C PRO A 21 -0.91 32.27 -6.08
N ILE A 22 0.32 31.88 -5.71
CA ILE A 22 0.70 31.51 -4.33
C ILE A 22 0.51 32.66 -3.33
N ASN A 23 0.60 33.92 -3.79
CA ASN A 23 0.39 35.11 -2.97
C ASN A 23 -1.02 35.17 -2.35
N LEU A 24 -2.03 34.53 -2.96
CA LEU A 24 -3.39 34.49 -2.40
C LEU A 24 -3.47 33.77 -1.04
N LEU A 25 -2.46 32.96 -0.70
CA LEU A 25 -2.40 32.28 0.60
C LEU A 25 -2.13 33.27 1.75
N GLU A 26 -1.49 34.41 1.47
CA GLU A 26 -1.24 35.46 2.47
C GLU A 26 -2.53 36.20 2.84
N ASP A 27 -3.38 36.46 1.83
CA ASP A 27 -4.64 37.18 1.97
C ASP A 27 -5.75 36.34 2.63
N ASN A 28 -5.58 35.01 2.70
CA ASN A 28 -6.60 34.08 3.18
C ASN A 28 -6.10 33.26 4.38
N PRO A 29 -5.90 33.88 5.56
CA PRO A 29 -5.46 33.17 6.75
C PRO A 29 -6.44 32.04 7.10
N GLY A 30 -5.92 30.84 7.34
CA GLY A 30 -6.72 29.65 7.62
C GLY A 30 -7.11 28.83 6.39
N LYS A 31 -6.86 29.31 5.15
CA LYS A 31 -6.93 28.47 3.94
C LYS A 31 -5.61 27.77 3.63
N CYS A 32 -4.55 28.14 4.34
CA CYS A 32 -3.30 27.41 4.41
C CYS A 32 -2.94 27.15 5.87
N ILE A 33 -2.54 25.92 6.20
CA ILE A 33 -2.20 25.51 7.57
C ILE A 33 -0.95 24.62 7.53
N VAL A 34 0.04 24.92 8.36
CA VAL A 34 1.19 24.04 8.62
C VAL A 34 0.82 23.09 9.75
N CYS A 35 1.05 21.80 9.58
CA CYS A 35 0.72 20.77 10.56
C CYS A 35 1.91 19.84 10.81
N HIS A 36 2.13 19.50 12.07
CA HIS A 36 3.13 18.51 12.48
C HIS A 36 2.42 17.29 13.06
N TYR A 37 2.71 16.12 12.51
CA TYR A 37 2.10 14.86 12.91
C TYR A 37 3.16 13.88 13.37
N ARG A 38 3.02 13.38 14.60
CA ARG A 38 3.88 12.30 15.12
C ARG A 38 3.70 11.01 14.31
N ARG A 39 4.72 10.17 14.31
CA ARG A 39 4.66 8.82 13.71
C ARG A 39 3.46 8.03 14.25
N GLY A 40 2.76 7.33 13.37
CA GLY A 40 1.56 6.55 13.68
C GLY A 40 0.26 7.38 13.73
N THR A 41 0.33 8.71 13.63
CA THR A 41 -0.87 9.56 13.61
C THR A 41 -1.61 9.39 12.29
N VAL A 42 -2.90 9.06 12.36
CA VAL A 42 -3.77 9.05 11.17
C VAL A 42 -4.05 10.48 10.75
N ILE A 43 -3.49 10.90 9.63
CA ILE A 43 -3.67 12.25 9.07
C ILE A 43 -5.04 12.34 8.39
N LEU A 44 -5.42 11.29 7.67
CA LEU A 44 -6.65 11.23 6.91
C LEU A 44 -7.22 9.81 6.95
N ARG A 45 -8.51 9.68 7.29
CA ARG A 45 -9.21 8.38 7.28
C ARG A 45 -9.86 8.06 5.95
N ASN A 46 -10.22 9.08 5.18
CA ASN A 46 -10.87 8.92 3.90
C ASN A 46 -10.48 10.04 2.92
N SER A 47 -9.84 9.65 1.83
CA SER A 47 -9.38 10.53 0.75
C SER A 47 -10.50 11.23 -0.01
N ASN A 48 -11.69 10.63 -0.09
CA ASN A 48 -12.76 11.08 -0.97
C ASN A 48 -13.58 12.22 -0.35
N VAL A 49 -13.39 12.49 0.95
CA VAL A 49 -14.14 13.51 1.70
C VAL A 49 -13.27 14.66 2.20
N THR A 50 -11.97 14.64 1.93
CA THR A 50 -11.07 15.70 2.38
C THR A 50 -11.33 17.01 1.64
N GLU A 51 -11.46 18.11 2.37
CA GLU A 51 -11.50 19.48 1.81
C GLU A 51 -10.11 20.11 1.61
N TRP A 52 -9.05 19.36 1.93
CA TRP A 52 -7.67 19.81 1.94
C TRP A 52 -6.80 19.05 0.95
N ILE A 53 -5.90 19.80 0.31
CA ILE A 53 -4.72 19.31 -0.41
C ILE A 53 -3.59 19.27 0.61
N TYR A 54 -2.90 18.13 0.69
CA TYR A 54 -1.78 17.91 1.60
C TYR A 54 -0.48 17.89 0.81
N ILE A 55 0.54 18.58 1.32
CA ILE A 55 1.87 18.64 0.71
C ILE A 55 2.86 18.25 1.79
N VAL A 56 3.67 17.23 1.52
CA VAL A 56 4.72 16.82 2.46
C VAL A 56 5.87 17.80 2.38
N LYS A 57 6.10 18.56 3.45
CA LYS A 57 7.23 19.49 3.56
C LYS A 57 8.46 18.77 4.10
N GLU A 58 8.32 17.94 5.13
CA GLU A 58 9.41 17.18 5.72
C GLU A 58 8.88 15.86 6.30
N GLY A 59 9.68 14.79 6.26
CA GLY A 59 9.28 13.45 6.69
C GLY A 59 8.56 12.67 5.59
N SER A 60 7.69 11.73 6.00
CA SER A 60 6.92 10.91 5.05
C SER A 60 5.56 10.45 5.61
N CYS A 61 4.70 9.99 4.72
CA CYS A 61 3.41 9.37 5.04
C CYS A 61 3.26 8.04 4.32
N SER A 62 2.55 7.10 4.94
CA SER A 62 2.11 5.88 4.27
C SER A 62 0.65 6.00 3.84
N VAL A 63 0.36 5.70 2.59
CA VAL A 63 -0.99 5.65 2.01
C VAL A 63 -1.48 4.21 2.08
N LEU A 64 -2.60 4.00 2.74
CA LEU A 64 -3.14 2.69 3.06
C LEU A 64 -4.55 2.54 2.49
N LYS A 65 -4.88 1.34 2.02
CA LYS A 65 -6.27 0.92 1.79
C LYS A 65 -6.66 -0.08 2.86
N ILE A 66 -7.84 0.13 3.42
CA ILE A 66 -8.43 -0.72 4.44
C ILE A 66 -9.64 -1.41 3.82
N PHE A 67 -9.62 -2.74 3.76
CA PHE A 67 -10.75 -3.57 3.39
C PHE A 67 -11.49 -4.03 4.64
N LYS A 68 -12.81 -3.85 4.66
CA LYS A 68 -13.67 -4.20 5.80
C LYS A 68 -14.11 -5.67 5.80
N ASP A 69 -13.81 -6.40 4.73
CA ASP A 69 -14.32 -7.75 4.50
C ASP A 69 -13.20 -8.68 4.05
N ASP A 70 -13.29 -9.91 4.52
CA ASP A 70 -12.44 -11.04 4.16
C ASP A 70 -12.79 -11.61 2.79
N SER A 71 -13.67 -10.98 2.00
CA SER A 71 -13.95 -11.41 0.61
C SER A 71 -12.70 -11.50 -0.25
N CYS A 72 -11.64 -10.74 0.06
CA CYS A 72 -10.32 -10.89 -0.57
C CYS A 72 -9.67 -12.25 -0.27
N LEU A 73 -10.02 -12.86 0.87
CA LEU A 73 -9.59 -14.17 1.35
C LEU A 73 -10.58 -15.29 0.97
N SER A 74 -11.80 -14.94 0.54
CA SER A 74 -12.87 -15.90 0.29
C SER A 74 -12.79 -16.45 -1.15
N ASN A 75 -12.27 -17.68 -1.23
CA ASN A 75 -12.51 -18.71 -2.24
C ASN A 75 -12.35 -18.36 -3.74
N ARG A 76 -11.17 -18.68 -4.29
CA ARG A 76 -11.13 -19.62 -5.43
C ARG A 76 -10.48 -20.91 -4.93
N ALA A 77 -11.22 -22.02 -4.99
CA ALA A 77 -10.71 -23.32 -4.58
C ALA A 77 -9.45 -23.63 -5.38
N PRO A 78 -8.35 -24.09 -4.74
CA PRO A 78 -7.16 -24.46 -5.47
C PRO A 78 -7.48 -25.64 -6.41
N THR A 79 -7.28 -25.44 -7.71
CA THR A 79 -7.46 -26.47 -8.75
C THR A 79 -6.50 -27.64 -8.59
N ASN A 80 -5.39 -27.46 -7.84
CA ASN A 80 -4.35 -28.46 -7.65
C ASN A 80 -4.48 -29.21 -6.32
N ARG A 81 -4.42 -30.56 -6.39
CA ARG A 81 -4.44 -31.47 -5.22
C ARG A 81 -3.37 -31.16 -4.17
N ILE A 82 -2.20 -30.65 -4.58
CA ILE A 82 -1.10 -30.26 -3.66
C ILE A 82 -1.50 -29.08 -2.76
N MET A 83 -2.32 -28.15 -3.27
CA MET A 83 -2.75 -26.97 -2.52
C MET A 83 -3.94 -27.25 -1.58
N GLN A 84 -4.73 -28.31 -1.85
CA GLN A 84 -5.93 -28.63 -1.08
C GLN A 84 -5.63 -29.07 0.36
N ALA A 85 -4.51 -29.74 0.61
CA ALA A 85 -4.13 -30.21 1.95
C ALA A 85 -3.62 -29.09 2.88
N GLU A 86 -3.08 -28.00 2.31
CA GLU A 86 -2.53 -26.88 3.10
C GLU A 86 -3.48 -25.69 3.18
N ALA A 87 -4.50 -25.67 2.31
CA ALA A 87 -5.59 -24.69 2.32
C ALA A 87 -6.37 -24.59 3.61
N GLY A 88 -6.60 -25.73 4.27
CA GLY A 88 -7.26 -25.75 5.56
C GLY A 88 -6.45 -25.02 6.65
N THR A 89 -5.12 -25.09 6.63
CA THR A 89 -4.27 -24.62 7.73
C THR A 89 -4.00 -23.12 7.68
N TYR A 90 -3.75 -22.54 6.50
CA TYR A 90 -3.58 -21.07 6.41
C TYR A 90 -4.93 -20.34 6.51
N LYS A 91 -6.00 -20.96 6.04
CA LYS A 91 -7.35 -20.44 6.24
C LYS A 91 -7.70 -20.49 7.72
N SER A 92 -7.48 -21.59 8.45
CA SER A 92 -7.78 -21.63 9.89
C SER A 92 -6.97 -20.62 10.72
N LEU A 93 -5.71 -20.34 10.37
CA LEU A 93 -4.88 -19.32 11.04
C LEU A 93 -5.35 -17.88 10.79
N LEU A 94 -5.95 -17.60 9.63
CA LEU A 94 -6.51 -16.29 9.29
C LEU A 94 -7.98 -16.14 9.71
N THR A 95 -8.72 -17.26 9.80
CA THR A 95 -10.17 -17.26 10.09
C THR A 95 -10.47 -17.51 11.57
N SER A 96 -9.47 -17.81 12.41
CA SER A 96 -9.70 -18.02 13.84
C SER A 96 -9.67 -16.69 14.60
N ARG A 97 -10.86 -16.10 14.72
CA ARG A 97 -11.23 -14.97 15.61
C ARG A 97 -10.81 -13.58 15.08
N THR A 98 -11.82 -12.72 14.96
CA THR A 98 -11.82 -11.26 14.64
C THR A 98 -12.02 -10.90 13.17
N GLU A 99 -13.06 -10.10 12.91
CA GLU A 99 -13.30 -9.27 11.71
C GLU A 99 -12.14 -8.26 11.52
N THR A 100 -10.92 -8.77 11.39
CA THR A 100 -9.73 -7.91 11.30
C THR A 100 -9.66 -7.34 9.90
N PRO A 101 -9.74 -6.01 9.75
CA PRO A 101 -9.70 -5.43 8.43
C PRO A 101 -8.35 -5.70 7.78
N VAL A 102 -8.37 -6.10 6.52
CA VAL A 102 -7.13 -6.25 5.75
C VAL A 102 -6.63 -4.87 5.36
N ILE A 103 -5.41 -4.54 5.77
CA ILE A 103 -4.78 -3.24 5.49
C ILE A 103 -3.61 -3.49 4.53
N ILE A 104 -3.64 -2.81 3.39
CA ILE A 104 -2.54 -2.82 2.43
C ILE A 104 -1.89 -1.44 2.36
N ALA A 105 -0.55 -1.41 2.32
CA ALA A 105 0.19 -0.20 2.01
C ALA A 105 0.32 -0.07 0.49
N ILE A 106 -0.18 1.04 -0.05
CA ILE A 106 -0.24 1.28 -1.51
C ILE A 106 0.89 2.19 -1.95
N ASP A 107 1.24 3.18 -1.12
CA ASP A 107 2.26 4.16 -1.48
C ASP A 107 2.92 4.77 -0.23
N THR A 108 4.07 5.41 -0.44
CA THR A 108 4.77 6.22 0.56
C THR A 108 5.03 7.61 0.00
N LEU A 109 4.35 8.62 0.57
CA LEU A 109 4.52 10.02 0.19
C LEU A 109 5.78 10.57 0.86
N LEU A 110 6.70 11.08 0.04
CA LEU A 110 7.97 11.68 0.47
C LEU A 110 7.87 13.21 0.40
N GLN A 111 8.94 13.89 0.82
CA GLN A 111 9.06 15.34 0.66
C GLN A 111 8.75 15.78 -0.78
N GLY A 112 7.90 16.79 -0.92
CA GLY A 112 7.41 17.29 -2.21
C GLY A 112 6.24 16.50 -2.80
N SER A 113 5.87 15.35 -2.23
CA SER A 113 4.66 14.64 -2.65
C SER A 113 3.40 15.41 -2.26
N VAL A 114 2.38 15.32 -3.11
CA VAL A 114 1.09 15.99 -2.95
C VAL A 114 -0.02 14.95 -2.92
N PHE A 115 -0.97 15.12 -2.01
CA PHE A 115 -2.12 14.23 -1.84
C PHE A 115 -3.42 15.02 -1.72
N GLY A 116 -4.55 14.39 -2.06
CA GLY A 116 -5.86 15.03 -2.04
C GLY A 116 -6.09 15.96 -3.24
N LEU A 117 -5.44 15.72 -4.37
CA LEU A 117 -5.81 16.30 -5.67
C LEU A 117 -6.47 15.28 -6.60
N LEU A 118 -6.17 13.99 -6.41
CA LEU A 118 -6.56 12.92 -7.32
C LEU A 118 -8.06 12.71 -7.37
N ASP A 119 -8.75 12.89 -6.25
CA ASP A 119 -10.21 12.77 -6.17
C ASP A 119 -10.94 13.85 -6.99
N PHE A 120 -10.28 14.97 -7.29
CA PHE A 120 -10.78 15.98 -8.21
C PHE A 120 -10.37 15.72 -9.67
N LEU A 121 -9.22 15.07 -9.89
CA LEU A 121 -8.68 14.83 -11.23
C LEU A 121 -9.27 13.58 -11.89
N PHE A 122 -9.64 12.57 -11.09
CA PHE A 122 -10.07 11.24 -11.52
C PHE A 122 -11.32 10.82 -10.74
N GLU A 123 -12.30 10.23 -11.44
CA GLU A 123 -13.61 9.88 -10.86
C GLU A 123 -13.56 8.56 -10.05
N ASP A 124 -12.81 7.57 -10.51
CA ASP A 124 -12.73 6.24 -9.87
C ASP A 124 -11.49 6.14 -8.98
N GLN A 125 -11.51 6.82 -7.82
CA GLN A 125 -10.44 6.73 -6.82
C GLN A 125 -10.89 5.93 -5.59
N PRO A 126 -10.10 4.93 -5.17
CA PRO A 126 -10.42 4.18 -3.96
C PRO A 126 -10.38 5.10 -2.74
N ASN A 127 -11.20 4.80 -1.74
CA ASN A 127 -11.04 5.42 -0.44
C ASN A 127 -9.71 4.99 0.20
N LEU A 128 -8.82 5.95 0.45
CA LEU A 128 -7.50 5.78 1.05
C LEU A 128 -7.39 6.48 2.41
N CYS A 129 -6.58 5.88 3.28
CA CYS A 129 -6.16 6.40 4.57
C CYS A 129 -4.69 6.84 4.47
N VAL A 130 -4.30 7.90 5.19
CA VAL A 130 -2.93 8.39 5.23
C VAL A 130 -2.46 8.43 6.67
N VAL A 131 -1.34 7.77 6.94
CA VAL A 131 -0.73 7.67 8.26
C VAL A 131 0.65 8.35 8.24
N SER A 132 0.91 9.19 9.23
CA SER A 132 2.17 9.89 9.39
C SER A 132 3.30 8.94 9.80
N ASN A 133 4.48 9.08 9.20
CA ASN A 133 5.72 8.50 9.68
C ASN A 133 6.60 9.51 10.47
N GLY A 134 5.99 10.60 10.95
CA GLY A 134 6.68 11.75 11.53
C GLY A 134 6.85 12.83 10.46
N VAL A 135 5.75 13.53 10.15
CA VAL A 135 5.68 14.44 9.00
C VAL A 135 5.34 15.87 9.43
N GLU A 136 5.98 16.83 8.79
CA GLU A 136 5.49 18.20 8.68
C GLU A 136 4.85 18.34 7.30
N CYS A 137 3.55 18.67 7.27
CA CYS A 137 2.83 18.86 6.03
C CYS A 137 2.08 20.19 5.98
N LEU A 138 1.93 20.69 4.77
CA LEU A 138 1.16 21.88 4.47
C LEU A 138 -0.22 21.43 3.99
N LYS A 139 -1.25 22.09 4.50
CA LYS A 139 -2.63 21.93 4.04
C LYS A 139 -3.05 23.17 3.29
N ILE A 140 -3.64 22.99 2.10
CA ILE A 140 -4.23 24.07 1.32
C ILE A 140 -5.68 23.72 1.02
N SER A 141 -6.59 24.67 1.21
CA SER A 141 -8.01 24.46 0.97
C SER A 141 -8.26 24.17 -0.51
N LYS A 142 -8.94 23.04 -0.80
CA LYS A 142 -9.35 22.69 -2.16
C LYS A 142 -10.20 23.78 -2.79
N LYS A 143 -11.16 24.33 -2.05
CA LYS A 143 -12.05 25.38 -2.55
C LYS A 143 -11.26 26.60 -3.05
N LEU A 144 -10.25 27.03 -2.30
CA LEU A 144 -9.40 28.16 -2.68
C LEU A 144 -8.54 27.82 -3.91
N TYR A 145 -7.93 26.64 -3.91
CA TYR A 145 -7.08 26.17 -5.00
C TYR A 145 -7.87 26.06 -6.32
N LEU A 146 -9.03 25.41 -6.28
CA LEU A 146 -9.91 25.18 -7.43
C LEU A 146 -10.54 26.47 -7.96
N HIS A 147 -10.84 27.45 -7.10
CA HIS A 147 -11.35 28.75 -7.54
C HIS A 147 -10.35 29.49 -8.44
N HIS A 148 -9.05 29.34 -8.18
CA HIS A 148 -7.98 30.06 -8.88
C HIS A 148 -7.16 29.16 -9.82
N VAL A 149 -7.58 27.91 -10.04
CA VAL A 149 -6.89 26.99 -10.94
C VAL A 149 -7.23 27.36 -12.38
N SER A 150 -6.21 27.56 -13.22
CA SER A 150 -6.44 27.76 -14.65
C SER A 150 -6.77 26.43 -15.33
N LYS A 151 -7.53 26.50 -16.44
CA LYS A 151 -7.85 25.30 -17.25
C LYS A 151 -6.57 24.63 -17.79
N ASP A 152 -5.56 25.42 -18.14
CA ASP A 152 -4.28 24.92 -18.64
C ASP A 152 -3.52 24.13 -17.58
N LEU A 153 -3.48 24.64 -16.33
CA LEU A 153 -2.88 23.94 -15.21
C LEU A 153 -3.59 22.60 -14.97
N LEU A 154 -4.92 22.61 -15.00
CA LEU A 154 -5.72 21.40 -14.84
C LEU A 154 -5.44 20.36 -15.94
N GLN A 155 -5.36 20.80 -17.20
CA GLN A 155 -5.06 19.91 -18.32
C GLN A 155 -3.65 19.30 -18.22
N ARG A 156 -2.67 20.08 -17.76
CA ARG A 156 -1.31 19.57 -17.49
C ARG A 156 -1.29 18.55 -16.37
N LEU A 157 -2.08 18.78 -15.31
CA LEU A 157 -2.17 17.86 -14.18
C LEU A 157 -2.75 16.51 -14.59
N ARG A 158 -3.86 16.50 -15.33
CA ARG A 158 -4.46 15.27 -15.86
C ARG A 158 -3.50 14.45 -16.73
N LYS A 159 -2.54 15.09 -17.41
CA LYS A 159 -1.55 14.40 -18.25
C LYS A 159 -0.36 13.83 -17.47
N LYS A 160 -0.03 14.41 -16.31
CA LYS A 160 1.19 14.07 -15.55
C LYS A 160 0.92 13.17 -14.37
N GLU A 161 -0.23 13.35 -13.74
CA GLU A 161 -0.58 12.66 -12.52
C GLU A 161 -1.06 11.23 -12.81
N ARG A 162 -0.75 10.30 -11.91
CA ARG A 162 -1.21 8.91 -12.02
C ARG A 162 -2.35 8.68 -11.03
N SER A 163 -3.41 8.03 -11.50
CA SER A 163 -4.49 7.54 -10.64
C SER A 163 -4.01 6.37 -9.81
N TYR A 164 -4.53 6.23 -8.59
CA TYR A 164 -4.38 4.97 -7.86
C TYR A 164 -5.21 3.87 -8.54
N PRO A 165 -4.77 2.60 -8.44
CA PRO A 165 -5.56 1.47 -8.93
C PRO A 165 -6.94 1.43 -8.26
N SER A 166 -7.94 0.94 -8.98
CA SER A 166 -9.31 0.85 -8.47
C SER A 166 -9.40 -0.14 -7.30
N GLU A 167 -10.50 -0.10 -6.54
CA GLU A 167 -10.68 -1.05 -5.45
C GLU A 167 -10.71 -2.51 -5.94
N ALA A 168 -11.25 -2.76 -7.14
CA ALA A 168 -11.29 -4.08 -7.74
C ALA A 168 -9.88 -4.58 -8.11
N GLU A 169 -9.07 -3.71 -8.72
CA GLU A 169 -7.68 -4.03 -9.08
C GLU A 169 -6.83 -4.30 -7.85
N LEU A 170 -6.95 -3.48 -6.79
CA LEU A 170 -6.24 -3.69 -5.53
C LEU A 170 -6.63 -5.04 -4.88
N LYS A 171 -7.91 -5.42 -4.93
CA LYS A 171 -8.37 -6.72 -4.43
C LYS A 171 -7.79 -7.87 -5.24
N GLU A 172 -7.77 -7.75 -6.57
CA GLU A 172 -7.21 -8.78 -7.44
C GLU A 172 -5.71 -8.96 -7.21
N GLN A 173 -4.94 -7.87 -7.14
CA GLN A 173 -3.50 -7.89 -6.84
C GLN A 173 -3.22 -8.54 -5.48
N LEU A 174 -3.98 -8.18 -4.45
CA LEU A 174 -3.88 -8.79 -3.14
C LEU A 174 -4.17 -10.30 -3.18
N GLN A 175 -5.20 -10.71 -3.91
CA GLN A 175 -5.55 -12.13 -4.05
C GLN A 175 -4.44 -12.92 -4.75
N GLN A 176 -3.85 -12.36 -5.80
CA GLN A 176 -2.73 -12.98 -6.51
C GLN A 176 -1.50 -13.13 -5.60
N GLU A 177 -1.16 -12.11 -4.82
CA GLU A 177 -0.04 -12.18 -3.87
C GLU A 177 -0.29 -13.23 -2.78
N ILE A 178 -1.50 -13.29 -2.23
CA ILE A 178 -1.87 -14.32 -1.23
C ILE A 178 -1.74 -15.72 -1.83
N GLN A 179 -2.27 -15.94 -3.04
CA GLN A 179 -2.16 -17.22 -3.74
C GLN A 179 -0.70 -17.62 -4.00
N TRP A 180 0.13 -16.67 -4.39
CA TRP A 180 1.57 -16.88 -4.55
C TRP A 180 2.25 -17.29 -3.24
N GLN A 181 1.95 -16.62 -2.14
CA GLN A 181 2.49 -16.96 -0.82
C GLN A 181 2.08 -18.36 -0.38
N ILE A 182 0.82 -18.73 -0.60
CA ILE A 182 0.31 -20.08 -0.35
C ILE A 182 1.09 -21.11 -1.16
N PHE A 183 1.19 -20.90 -2.48
CA PHE A 183 1.88 -21.82 -3.37
C PHE A 183 3.34 -21.99 -2.97
N ARG A 184 4.05 -20.89 -2.71
CA ARG A 184 5.45 -20.91 -2.32
C ARG A 184 5.70 -21.72 -1.04
N LYS A 185 4.81 -21.58 -0.04
CA LYS A 185 4.88 -22.38 1.20
C LYS A 185 4.65 -23.87 0.94
N ALA A 186 3.63 -24.21 0.15
CA ALA A 186 3.31 -25.60 -0.18
C ALA A 186 4.41 -26.28 -1.00
N ALA A 187 4.95 -25.58 -2.01
CA ALA A 187 6.06 -26.07 -2.82
C ALA A 187 7.31 -26.30 -1.98
N LEU A 188 7.65 -25.37 -1.07
CA LEU A 188 8.77 -25.51 -0.15
C LEU A 188 8.60 -26.74 0.74
N LYS A 189 7.43 -26.89 1.38
CA LYS A 189 7.15 -28.03 2.27
C LYS A 189 7.19 -29.36 1.53
N SER A 190 6.59 -29.45 0.34
CA SER A 190 6.65 -30.66 -0.48
C SER A 190 8.09 -31.02 -0.88
N THR A 191 8.88 -30.03 -1.27
CA THR A 191 10.30 -30.22 -1.64
C THR A 191 11.12 -30.73 -0.45
N VAL A 192 10.93 -30.13 0.73
CA VAL A 192 11.60 -30.54 1.98
C VAL A 192 11.24 -31.99 2.34
N GLN A 193 9.95 -32.35 2.28
CA GLN A 193 9.49 -33.72 2.53
C GLN A 193 10.11 -34.73 1.56
N GLN A 194 10.20 -34.39 0.27
CA GLN A 194 10.86 -35.26 -0.72
C GLN A 194 12.35 -35.45 -0.44
N ILE A 195 13.05 -34.39 -0.03
CA ILE A 195 14.47 -34.46 0.35
C ILE A 195 14.65 -35.34 1.59
N GLU A 196 13.82 -35.19 2.61
CA GLU A 196 13.86 -36.00 3.82
C GLU A 196 13.59 -37.48 3.55
N LEU A 197 12.60 -37.80 2.72
CA LEU A 197 12.30 -39.17 2.32
C LEU A 197 13.47 -39.80 1.57
N LYS A 198 14.06 -39.07 0.59
CA LYS A 198 15.26 -39.54 -0.13
C LYS A 198 16.43 -39.79 0.83
N ARG A 199 16.67 -38.89 1.79
CA ARG A 199 17.71 -39.08 2.83
C ARG A 199 17.45 -40.34 3.66
N LYS A 200 16.22 -40.57 4.13
CA LYS A 200 15.85 -41.77 4.91
C LYS A 200 16.03 -43.06 4.09
N LEU A 201 15.60 -43.06 2.83
CA LEU A 201 15.77 -44.21 1.93
C LEU A 201 17.25 -44.52 1.65
N LEU A 202 18.08 -43.49 1.44
CA LEU A 202 19.52 -43.67 1.30
C LEU A 202 20.13 -44.24 2.59
N GLN A 203 19.80 -43.71 3.76
CA GLN A 203 20.29 -44.24 5.05
C GLN A 203 19.90 -45.72 5.24
N HIS A 204 18.65 -46.10 4.95
CA HIS A 204 18.21 -47.50 5.01
C HIS A 204 18.94 -48.40 4.00
N SER A 205 19.21 -47.91 2.79
CA SER A 205 19.99 -48.61 1.76
C SER A 205 21.45 -48.84 2.19
N TYR A 206 22.09 -47.85 2.82
CA TYR A 206 23.44 -47.97 3.37
C TYR A 206 23.50 -48.97 4.55
N MET A 207 22.52 -48.96 5.45
CA MET A 207 22.45 -49.94 6.55
C MET A 207 22.19 -51.37 6.08
N SER A 208 21.35 -51.54 5.05
CA SER A 208 21.09 -52.85 4.44
C SER A 208 22.32 -53.41 3.72
N LYS A 209 23.05 -52.58 2.95
CA LYS A 209 24.32 -52.98 2.30
C LYS A 209 25.46 -53.29 3.29
N GLY A 210 25.44 -52.69 4.49
CA GLY A 210 26.38 -53.02 5.56
C GLY A 210 26.19 -54.42 6.16
N LEU A 211 24.94 -54.91 6.24
CA LEU A 211 24.63 -56.24 6.78
C LEU A 211 25.08 -57.39 5.85
N TYR A 212 25.12 -57.18 4.53
CA TYR A 212 25.60 -58.20 3.59
C TYR A 212 27.13 -58.28 3.48
N ARG A 213 27.88 -57.43 4.19
CA ARG A 213 29.35 -57.42 4.16
C ARG A 213 30.00 -58.23 5.29
N TRP A 214 29.21 -58.82 6.19
CA TRP A 214 29.70 -59.65 7.31
C TRP A 214 29.38 -61.14 7.14
N GLY A 215 29.42 -61.60 5.89
CA GLY A 215 29.09 -62.98 5.54
C GLY A 215 29.83 -63.47 4.29
N LYS A 216 31.11 -63.11 4.12
CA LYS A 216 32.07 -63.83 3.27
C LYS A 216 33.48 -63.66 3.82
N ASN A 217 33.96 -64.75 4.42
CA ASN A 217 35.33 -65.21 4.68
C ASN A 217 36.30 -64.28 5.41
#